data_AF-A0A1M6WA28-F1
#
_entry.id   AF-A0A1M6WA28-F1
#
_cell.length_a   1.000
_cell.length_b   1.000
_cell.length_c   1.000
_cell.angle_alpha   90.00
_cell.angle_beta   90.00
_cell.angle_gamma   90.00
#
_symmetry.space_group_name_H-M   'P 1'
#
loop_
_entity.id
_entity.type
_entity.pdbx_description
1 polymer ?
#
loop_
_entity_poly.entity_id
_entity_poly.type
_entity_poly.pdbx_seq_one_letter_code
_entity_poly.pdbx_strand_id
1 'polypeptide(L)'
;MENSENTPFDYSPIALRLVDALLDQGTPAHIANAFARVPRHRFLLRTFRGEDRTRYDRDTDPAGWLAAAYTDRALTTQTDDGGAGGMGVPTSSSSAPAVMARMLTAADL
;
A
#
# COMPACT_ATOMS: atom_id res chain seq x y z
N MET A 1 -20.28 9.38 -22.24
CA MET A 1 -19.42 8.31 -21.70
C MET A 1 -19.21 8.63 -20.24
N GLU A 2 -19.95 7.98 -19.35
CA GLU A 2 -19.82 8.18 -17.90
C GLU A 2 -18.52 7.53 -17.41
N ASN A 3 -17.71 8.30 -16.68
CA ASN A 3 -16.45 7.86 -16.11
C ASN A 3 -16.71 6.78 -15.05
N SER A 4 -16.44 5.53 -15.41
CA SER A 4 -16.48 4.33 -14.55
C SER A 4 -15.44 4.33 -13.40
N GLU A 5 -14.84 5.48 -13.07
CA GLU A 5 -13.63 5.56 -12.23
C GLU A 5 -13.87 5.74 -10.72
N ASN A 6 -15.11 5.74 -10.24
CA ASN A 6 -15.34 6.17 -8.85
C ASN A 6 -16.41 5.38 -8.09
N THR A 7 -16.45 4.05 -8.22
CA THR A 7 -17.07 3.24 -7.17
C THR A 7 -16.11 3.26 -5.97
N PRO A 8 -16.46 3.88 -4.83
CA PRO A 8 -15.57 3.92 -3.69
C PRO A 8 -15.39 2.49 -3.18
N PHE A 9 -14.15 1.99 -3.16
CA PHE A 9 -13.84 0.81 -2.38
C PHE A 9 -14.25 1.07 -0.92
N ASP A 10 -15.07 0.22 -0.32
CA ASP A 10 -15.17 0.22 1.14
C ASP A 10 -13.91 -0.44 1.71
N TYR A 11 -12.86 0.37 1.83
CA TYR A 11 -11.54 -0.04 2.34
C TYR A 11 -11.48 0.02 3.87
N SER A 12 -12.52 0.55 4.53
CA SER A 12 -12.51 0.80 5.97
C SER A 12 -12.17 -0.47 6.78
N PRO A 13 -12.77 -1.65 6.50
CA PRO A 13 -12.48 -2.86 7.28
C PRO A 13 -11.02 -3.32 7.18
N ILE A 14 -10.43 -3.30 5.98
CA ILE A 14 -9.04 -3.71 5.76
C ILE A 14 -8.04 -2.68 6.29
N ALA A 15 -8.41 -1.40 6.28
CA ALA A 15 -7.59 -0.35 6.85
C ALA A 15 -7.57 -0.41 8.39
N LEU A 16 -8.72 -0.67 9.02
CA LEU A 16 -8.78 -0.89 10.47
C LEU A 16 -7.96 -2.11 10.90
N ARG A 17 -7.97 -3.19 10.12
CA ARG A 17 -7.06 -4.33 10.38
C ARG A 17 -5.58 -3.95 10.32
N LEU A 18 -5.20 -3.04 9.42
CA LEU A 18 -3.83 -2.52 9.38
C LEU A 18 -3.53 -1.66 10.61
N VAL A 19 -4.49 -0.85 11.07
CA VAL A 19 -4.36 -0.08 12.32
C VAL A 19 -4.11 -1.03 13.49
N ASP A 20 -4.92 -2.07 13.65
CA ASP A 20 -4.75 -3.06 14.72
C ASP A 20 -3.36 -3.69 14.68
N ALA A 21 -2.90 -4.10 13.49
CA ALA A 21 -1.57 -4.69 13.31
C ALA A 21 -0.42 -3.71 13.66
N LEU A 22 -0.61 -2.41 13.45
CA LEU A 22 0.38 -1.38 13.82
C LEU A 22 0.39 -1.12 15.32
N LEU A 23 -0.79 -1.11 15.95
CA LEU A 23 -0.94 -0.98 17.40
C LEU A 23 -0.27 -2.16 18.12
N ASP A 24 -0.48 -3.39 17.64
CA ASP A 24 0.15 -4.61 18.16
C ASP A 24 1.68 -4.57 18.07
N GLN A 25 2.23 -3.82 17.11
CA GLN A 25 3.67 -3.57 16.96
C GLN A 25 4.20 -2.42 17.82
N GLY A 26 3.36 -1.80 18.64
CA GLY A 26 3.74 -0.69 19.53
C GLY A 26 3.74 0.69 18.86
N THR A 27 3.10 0.84 17.69
CA THR A 27 2.93 2.15 17.06
C THR A 27 2.02 3.04 17.93
N PRO A 28 2.37 4.31 18.18
CA PRO A 28 1.49 5.25 18.87
C PRO A 28 0.11 5.36 18.20
N ALA A 29 -0.95 5.39 19.00
CA ALA A 29 -2.32 5.27 18.49
C ALA A 29 -2.71 6.37 17.50
N HIS A 30 -2.24 7.60 17.69
CA HIS A 30 -2.54 8.70 16.75
C HIS A 30 -1.86 8.50 15.39
N ILE A 31 -0.64 7.94 15.36
CA ILE A 31 0.05 7.54 14.12
C ILE A 31 -0.65 6.35 13.47
N ALA A 32 -0.96 5.29 14.22
CA ALA A 32 -1.63 4.11 13.68
C ALA A 32 -2.97 4.50 13.01
N ASN A 33 -3.80 5.28 13.71
CA ASN A 33 -5.09 5.75 13.21
C ASN A 33 -4.99 6.60 11.92
N ALA A 34 -3.84 7.24 11.64
CA ALA A 34 -3.65 7.97 10.40
C ALA A 34 -3.74 7.06 9.16
N PHE A 35 -3.34 5.78 9.27
CA PHE A 35 -3.38 4.82 8.17
C PHE A 35 -4.80 4.40 7.76
N ALA A 36 -5.79 4.52 8.66
CA ALA A 36 -7.21 4.35 8.30
C ALA A 36 -7.81 5.62 7.66
N ARG A 37 -7.31 6.81 8.05
CA ARG A 37 -7.82 8.10 7.59
C ARG A 37 -7.30 8.47 6.20
N VAL A 38 -6.07 8.09 5.88
CA VAL A 38 -5.43 8.38 4.59
C VAL A 38 -5.51 7.14 3.68
N PRO A 39 -6.31 7.17 2.60
CA PRO A 39 -6.52 6.00 1.74
C PRO A 39 -5.26 5.68 0.93
N ARG A 40 -4.40 4.81 1.47
CA ARG A 40 -3.11 4.37 0.87
C ARG A 40 -3.24 3.98 -0.60
N HIS A 41 -4.33 3.29 -0.98
CA HIS A 41 -4.58 2.83 -2.34
C HIS A 41 -4.66 3.96 -3.38
N ARG A 42 -5.03 5.19 -2.99
CA ARG A 42 -5.08 6.35 -3.90
C ARG A 42 -3.69 6.83 -4.35
N PHE A 43 -2.65 6.47 -3.61
CA PHE A 43 -1.27 6.84 -3.90
C PHE A 43 -0.48 5.70 -4.58
N LEU A 44 -1.14 4.58 -4.88
CA LEU A 44 -0.53 3.44 -5.55
C LEU A 44 -0.83 3.45 -7.05
N LEU A 45 0.14 2.93 -7.81
CA LEU A 45 -0.03 2.68 -9.24
C LEU A 45 -1.11 1.62 -9.48
N ARG A 46 -1.61 1.61 -10.73
CA ARG A 46 -2.54 0.58 -11.23
C ARG A 46 -2.03 -0.84 -11.00
N THR A 47 -0.71 -1.03 -11.09
CA THR A 47 -0.04 -2.31 -10.89
C THR A 47 1.16 -2.16 -9.98
N PHE A 48 1.38 -3.15 -9.11
CA PHE A 48 2.59 -3.25 -8.29
C PHE A 48 2.92 -4.73 -8.04
N ARG A 49 4.05 -4.99 -7.39
CA ARG A 49 4.46 -6.34 -6.98
C ARG A 49 4.63 -6.45 -5.46
N GLY A 50 4.20 -7.58 -4.90
CA GLY A 50 4.53 -7.97 -3.53
C GLY A 50 6.00 -8.39 -3.37
N GLU A 51 6.41 -8.66 -2.13
CA GLU A 51 7.77 -9.12 -1.80
C GLU A 51 8.14 -10.45 -2.50
N ASP A 52 7.14 -11.31 -2.72
CA ASP A 52 7.25 -12.59 -3.46
C ASP A 52 7.21 -12.42 -4.99
N ARG A 53 7.25 -11.17 -5.48
CA ARG A 53 7.12 -10.77 -6.90
C ARG A 53 5.73 -11.03 -7.51
N THR A 54 4.73 -11.44 -6.71
CA THR A 54 3.34 -11.57 -7.15
C THR A 54 2.86 -10.23 -7.70
N ARG A 55 2.34 -10.24 -8.93
CA ARG A 55 1.83 -9.04 -9.60
C ARG A 55 0.38 -8.82 -9.19
N TYR A 56 0.11 -7.63 -8.67
CA TYR A 56 -1.25 -7.17 -8.41
C TYR A 56 -1.62 -6.13 -9.46
N ASP A 57 -2.84 -6.23 -10.00
CA ASP A 57 -3.33 -5.35 -11.06
C ASP A 57 -4.78 -4.96 -10.74
N ARG A 58 -5.01 -3.65 -10.59
CA ARG A 58 -6.30 -3.07 -10.21
C ARG A 58 -7.42 -3.42 -11.18
N ASP A 59 -7.12 -3.58 -12.46
CA ASP A 59 -8.15 -3.79 -13.48
C ASP A 59 -8.59 -5.24 -13.56
N THR A 60 -7.66 -6.18 -13.33
CA THR A 60 -7.94 -7.63 -13.45
C THR A 60 -8.40 -8.26 -12.14
N ASP A 61 -7.90 -7.75 -11.00
CA ASP A 61 -8.28 -8.20 -9.66
C ASP A 61 -8.31 -6.99 -8.69
N PRO A 62 -9.33 -6.14 -8.77
CA PRO A 62 -9.44 -4.95 -7.93
C PRO A 62 -9.48 -5.29 -6.44
N ALA A 63 -10.10 -6.41 -6.07
CA ALA A 63 -10.23 -6.83 -4.68
C ALA A 63 -8.90 -7.32 -4.09
N GLY A 64 -8.18 -8.19 -4.81
CA GLY A 64 -6.84 -8.64 -4.40
C GLY A 64 -5.81 -7.51 -4.42
N TRP A 65 -5.88 -6.63 -5.42
CA TRP A 65 -5.06 -5.41 -5.47
C TRP A 65 -5.31 -4.51 -4.25
N LEU A 66 -6.58 -4.27 -3.88
CA LEU A 66 -6.92 -3.47 -2.72
C LEU A 66 -6.49 -4.14 -1.42
N ALA A 67 -6.70 -5.46 -1.29
CA ALA A 67 -6.27 -6.20 -0.11
C ALA A 67 -4.76 -6.11 0.08
N ALA A 68 -3.98 -6.28 -0.99
CA ALA A 68 -2.52 -6.14 -0.96
C ALA A 68 -2.07 -4.73 -0.57
N ALA A 69 -2.78 -3.70 -1.04
CA ALA A 69 -2.48 -2.29 -0.72
C ALA A 69 -2.50 -1.98 0.78
N TYR A 70 -3.28 -2.73 1.56
CA TYR A 70 -3.44 -2.55 3.01
C TYR A 70 -2.72 -3.62 3.85
N THR A 71 -1.81 -4.39 3.23
CA THR A 71 -0.89 -5.25 3.99
C THR A 71 0.24 -4.43 4.60
N ASP A 72 0.79 -4.91 5.71
CA ASP A 72 2.02 -4.34 6.28
C ASP A 72 3.28 -4.83 5.55
N ARG A 73 3.30 -4.65 4.22
CA ARG A 73 4.38 -5.09 3.34
C ARG A 73 4.81 -3.99 2.39
N ALA A 74 6.07 -4.00 1.99
CA ALA A 74 6.54 -3.12 0.95
C ALA A 74 5.98 -3.58 -0.41
N LEU A 75 5.58 -2.62 -1.25
CA LEU A 75 5.04 -2.89 -2.57
C LEU A 75 5.98 -2.29 -3.61
N THR A 76 6.58 -3.13 -4.46
CA THR A 76 7.44 -2.65 -5.55
C THR A 76 6.56 -1.99 -6.61
N THR A 77 6.78 -0.70 -6.84
CA THR A 77 6.00 0.10 -7.81
C THR A 77 6.74 0.25 -9.14
N GLN A 78 8.05 0.05 -9.16
CA GLN A 78 8.85 0.10 -10.39
C GLN A 78 10.00 -0.91 -10.34
N THR A 79 10.34 -1.44 -11.51
CA THR A 79 11.54 -2.23 -11.74
C THR A 79 12.34 -1.66 -12.91
N ASP A 80 13.64 -1.91 -12.93
CA ASP A 80 14.57 -1.58 -14.03
C ASP A 80 14.47 -0.11 -14.49
N ASP A 81 14.23 0.83 -13.56
CA ASP A 81 14.03 2.26 -13.82
C ASP A 81 12.89 2.56 -14.84
N GLY A 82 11.94 1.64 -14.96
CA GLY A 82 10.85 1.70 -15.93
C GLY A 82 11.21 1.19 -17.33
N GLY A 83 12.44 0.69 -17.51
CA GLY A 83 12.89 0.04 -18.73
C GLY A 83 12.20 -1.30 -18.99
N ALA A 84 11.95 -1.60 -20.27
CA ALA A 84 11.44 -2.90 -20.69
C ALA A 84 12.58 -3.90 -20.92
N GLY A 85 12.35 -5.18 -20.60
CA GLY A 85 13.30 -6.26 -20.87
C GLY A 85 14.51 -6.33 -19.92
N GLY A 86 14.46 -5.62 -18.80
CA GLY A 86 15.48 -5.70 -17.75
C GLY A 86 15.36 -6.97 -16.89
N MET A 87 16.19 -7.04 -15.85
CA MET A 87 16.30 -8.21 -14.96
C MET A 87 15.23 -8.23 -13.87
N GLY A 88 14.29 -7.27 -13.87
CA GLY A 88 13.25 -7.13 -12.85
C GLY A 88 13.76 -6.56 -11.54
N VAL A 89 14.84 -5.75 -11.56
CA VAL A 89 15.44 -5.18 -10.35
C VAL A 89 14.51 -4.12 -9.77
N PRO A 90 14.07 -4.21 -8.50
CA PRO A 90 13.24 -3.18 -7.88
C PRO A 90 13.99 -1.85 -7.79
N THR A 91 13.41 -0.78 -8.34
CA THR A 91 14.01 0.57 -8.33
C THR A 91 13.14 1.60 -7.60
N SER A 92 11.86 1.28 -7.36
CA SER A 92 10.97 2.08 -6.52
C SER A 92 9.95 1.21 -5.79
N SER A 93 9.56 1.63 -4.59
CA SER A 93 8.57 0.94 -3.76
C SER A 93 7.73 1.91 -2.93
N SER A 94 6.51 1.47 -2.59
CA SER A 94 5.77 2.00 -1.45
C SER A 94 6.19 1.23 -0.20
N SER A 95 6.83 1.93 0.74
CA SER A 95 7.35 1.33 1.98
C SER A 95 6.26 0.61 2.78
N ALA A 96 6.65 -0.40 3.54
CA ALA A 96 5.77 -1.06 4.50
C ALA A 96 5.18 -0.02 5.49
N PRO A 97 3.87 -0.06 5.77
CA PRO A 97 3.22 0.79 6.77
C PRO A 97 3.98 0.91 8.10
N ALA A 98 4.47 -0.19 8.67
CA ALA A 98 5.22 -0.16 9.93
C ALA A 98 6.54 0.59 9.84
N VAL A 99 7.22 0.55 8.70
CA VAL A 99 8.45 1.35 8.47
C VAL A 99 8.09 2.84 8.47
N MET A 100 7.03 3.23 7.77
CA MET A 100 6.55 4.61 7.76
C MET A 100 6.07 5.07 9.13
N ALA A 101 5.35 4.22 9.87
CA ALA A 101 4.92 4.51 11.22
C ALA A 101 6.10 4.81 12.14
N ARG A 102 7.17 3.99 12.10
CA ARG A 102 8.40 4.23 12.85
C ARG A 102 9.07 5.56 12.46
N MET A 103 9.11 5.89 11.17
CA MET A 103 9.66 7.17 10.70
C MET A 103 8.85 8.36 11.20
N LEU A 104 7.52 8.28 11.18
CA LEU A 104 6.64 9.33 11.69
C LEU A 104 6.79 9.51 13.20
N THR A 105 6.86 8.40 13.96
CA THR A 105 7.13 8.45 15.40
C THR A 105 8.49 9.06 15.71
N ALA A 106 9.53 8.70 14.94
CA ALA A 106 10.87 9.27 15.12
C ALA A 106 10.95 10.76 14.73
N ALA A 107 9.99 11.26 13.96
CA ALA A 107 9.85 12.66 13.59
C ALA A 107 8.98 13.46 14.58
N ASP A 108 8.58 12.86 15.71
CA ASP A 108 7.72 13.45 16.75
C ASP A 108 6.36 13.96 16.20
N LEU A 109 5.80 13.26 15.21
CA LEU A 109 4.45 13.50 14.67
C LEU A 109 3.37 12.70 15.40
#